data_AF-A0A2I0HGT9-F1
#
_entry.id   AF-A0A2I0HGT9-F1
#
_cell.length_a   1.000
_cell.length_b   1.000
_cell.length_c   1.000
_cell.angle_alpha   90.00
_cell.angle_beta   90.00
_cell.angle_gamma   90.00
#
_symmetry.space_group_name_H-M   'P 1'
#
loop_
_entity.id
_entity.type
_entity.pdbx_description
1 polymer ?
#
loop_
_entity_poly.entity_id
_entity_poly.type
_entity_poly.pdbx_seq_one_letter_code
_entity_poly.pdbx_strand_id
1 'polypeptide(L)' 'MPGLDPSIVKHFLPLDTEKFPPKRQQLRRQLASLLLRIKEEVVKQINAGFLEICNYSEWVANI' A
#
# COMPACT_ATOMS: atom_id res chain seq x y z
N MET A 1 10.62 -15.87 2.17
CA MET A 1 11.43 -16.96 2.75
C MET A 1 11.47 -18.11 1.75
N PRO A 2 12.59 -18.34 1.05
CA PRO A 2 12.68 -19.45 0.10
C PRO A 2 12.51 -20.77 0.86
N GLY A 3 11.61 -21.64 0.38
CA GLY A 3 11.35 -22.95 0.97
C GLY A 3 10.17 -23.04 1.95
N LEU A 4 9.50 -21.92 2.28
CA LEU A 4 8.23 -21.96 3.02
C LEU A 4 7.05 -21.74 2.08
N ASP A 5 5.99 -22.53 2.27
CA ASP A 5 4.76 -22.41 1.51
C ASP A 5 4.10 -21.04 1.76
N PRO A 6 3.91 -20.21 0.72
CA PRO A 6 3.23 -18.93 0.84
C PRO A 6 1.83 -19.02 1.45
N SER A 7 1.13 -20.16 1.32
CA SER A 7 -0.20 -20.36 1.92
C SER A 7 -0.18 -20.38 3.45
N ILE A 8 0.95 -20.76 4.05
CA ILE A 8 1.15 -20.83 5.51
C ILE A 8 1.67 -19.50 6.05
N VAL A 9 2.50 -18.79 5.27
CA VAL A 9 3.20 -17.58 5.72
C VAL A 9 2.40 -16.31 5.43
N LYS A 10 1.59 -16.30 4.35
CA LYS A 10 0.77 -15.14 4.00
C LYS A 10 -0.55 -15.18 4.75
N HIS A 11 -0.90 -14.07 5.39
CA HIS A 11 -2.23 -13.87 5.94
C HIS A 11 -3.13 -13.22 4.89
N PHE A 12 -4.36 -13.70 4.79
CA PHE A 12 -5.40 -13.12 3.94
C PHE A 12 -6.42 -12.42 4.83
N LEU A 13 -6.79 -11.19 4.48
CA LEU A 13 -7.94 -10.54 5.09
C LEU A 13 -9.22 -11.05 4.41
N PRO A 14 -10.18 -11.65 5.13
CA PRO A 14 -11.47 -12.02 4.56
C PRO A 14 -12.29 -10.74 4.31
N LEU A 15 -12.31 -10.28 3.06
CA LEU A 15 -13.06 -9.11 2.61
C LEU A 15 -14.24 -9.54 1.76
N ASP A 16 -15.43 -9.04 2.09
CA ASP A 16 -16.62 -9.18 1.25
C ASP A 16 -16.59 -8.12 0.15
N THR A 17 -15.96 -8.45 -0.98
CA THR A 17 -15.76 -7.50 -2.09
C THR A 17 -17.05 -7.14 -2.81
N GLU A 18 -18.13 -7.92 -2.65
CA GLU A 18 -19.44 -7.58 -3.20
C GLU A 18 -20.10 -6.46 -2.40
N LYS A 19 -20.06 -6.56 -1.06
CA LYS A 19 -20.56 -5.48 -0.19
C LYS A 19 -19.61 -4.29 -0.10
N PHE A 20 -18.31 -4.53 -0.26
CA PHE A 20 -17.26 -3.51 -0.12
C PHE A 20 -16.38 -3.47 -1.37
N PRO A 21 -16.86 -2.81 -2.45
CA PRO A 21 -16.08 -2.69 -3.67
C PRO A 21 -14.84 -1.79 -3.48
N PRO A 22 -13.83 -1.93 -4.36
CA PRO A 22 -12.64 -1.10 -4.33
C PRO A 22 -12.92 0.40 -4.33
N LYS A 23 -12.21 1.14 -3.46
CA LYS A 23 -12.35 2.58 -3.34
C LYS A 23 -11.11 3.31 -3.83
N ARG A 24 -11.34 4.31 -4.68
CA ARG A 24 -10.31 5.28 -5.12
C ARG A 24 -10.58 6.64 -4.51
N GLN A 25 -9.85 6.97 -3.45
CA GLN A 25 -9.98 8.25 -2.77
C GLN A 25 -9.10 9.31 -3.46
N GLN A 26 -9.67 10.50 -3.66
CA GLN A 26 -8.91 11.64 -4.19
C GLN A 26 -7.85 12.11 -3.21
N LEU A 27 -6.69 12.53 -3.72
CA LEU A 27 -5.58 13.07 -2.92
C LEU A 27 -6.00 14.33 -2.16
N ARG A 28 -5.58 14.46 -0.91
CA ARG A 28 -5.84 15.64 -0.09
C ARG A 28 -4.80 16.71 -0.42
N ARG A 29 -5.18 17.98 -0.32
CA ARG A 29 -4.21 19.06 -0.40
C ARG A 29 -3.32 18.99 0.84
N GLN A 30 -2.03 18.81 0.62
CA GLN A 30 -1.02 18.81 1.67
C GLN A 30 -0.02 19.94 1.44
N LEU A 31 0.67 20.36 2.51
CA LEU A 31 1.76 21.33 2.42
C LEU A 31 2.96 20.71 1.68
N ALA A 32 3.61 21.49 0.82
CA ALA A 32 4.75 21.02 0.02
C ALA A 32 5.89 20.46 0.88
N SER A 33 6.14 21.06 2.05
CA SER A 33 7.15 20.59 3.01
C SER A 33 6.84 19.20 3.58
N LEU A 34 5.56 18.90 3.80
CA LEU A 34 5.12 17.60 4.29
C LEU A 34 5.22 16.53 3.19
N LEU A 35 4.80 16.86 1.96
CA LEU A 35 4.92 15.96 0.81
C LEU A 35 6.37 15.54 0.56
N LEU A 36 7.33 16.46 0.73
CA LEU A 36 8.74 16.16 0.56
C LEU A 36 9.24 15.16 1.61
N ARG A 37 8.87 15.35 2.89
CA ARG A 37 9.22 14.42 3.98
C ARG A 37 8.56 13.05 3.80
N ILE A 38 7.29 13.00 3.38
CA ILE A 38 6.58 11.74 3.09
C ILE A 38 7.30 10.99 1.97
N LYS A 39 7.69 11.68 0.89
CA LYS A 39 8.41 11.07 -0.23
C LYS A 39 9.74 10.45 0.23
N GLU A 40 10.52 11.16 1.04
CA GLU A 40 11.77 10.63 1.59
C GLU A 40 11.55 9.35 2.41
N GLU A 41 10.52 9.33 3.26
CA GLU A 41 10.24 8.18 4.12
C GLU A 41 9.71 6.98 3.33
N VAL A 42 8.86 7.21 2.33
CA VAL A 42 8.38 6.15 1.42
C VAL A 42 9.56 5.50 0.68
N VAL A 43 10.53 6.29 0.20
CA VAL A 43 11.73 5.75 -0.46
C VAL A 43 12.55 4.89 0.50
N LYS A 44 12.74 5.31 1.76
CA LYS A 44 13.42 4.48 2.77
C LYS A 44 12.70 3.14 3.00
N GLN A 45 11.37 3.15 3.10
CA GLN A 45 10.59 1.94 3.33
C GLN A 45 10.60 0.99 2.13
N ILE A 46 10.61 1.52 0.89
CA ILE A 46 10.80 0.70 -0.32
C ILE A 46 12.18 0.06 -0.31
N ASN A 47 13.24 0.83 -0.01
CA ASN A 47 14.61 0.30 0.05
C ASN A 47 14.80 -0.74 1.15
N ALA A 48 14.07 -0.61 2.26
CA ALA A 48 14.05 -1.59 3.35
C ALA A 48 13.22 -2.86 3.01
N GLY A 49 12.54 -2.89 1.87
CA GLY A 49 11.65 -4.00 1.47
C GLY A 49 10.34 -4.06 2.27
N PHE A 50 9.97 -2.97 2.96
CA PHE A 50 8.70 -2.89 3.71
C PHE A 50 7.52 -2.54 2.79
N LEU A 51 7.77 -1.69 1.79
CA LEU A 51 6.80 -1.34 0.75
C LEU A 51 7.23 -1.89 -0.61
N GLU A 52 6.24 -2.22 -1.43
CA GLU A 52 6.43 -2.65 -2.82
C GLU A 52 5.56 -1.81 -3.76
N ILE A 53 6.01 -1.62 -5.00
CA ILE A 53 5.27 -0.89 -6.02
C ILE A 53 4.15 -1.78 -6.56
N CYS A 54 2.89 -1.34 -6.39
CA CYS A 54 1.72 -2.01 -6.95
C CYS A 54 1.24 -1.28 -8.21
N ASN A 55 1.31 -1.96 -9.37
CA ASN A 55 0.81 -1.42 -10.63
C ASN A 55 -0.71 -1.66 -10.74
N TYR A 56 -1.45 -0.64 -11.19
CA TYR A 56 -2.87 -0.75 -11.54
C TYR A 56 -3.82 -1.14 -10.39
N SER A 57 -3.55 -0.70 -9.15
CA SER A 57 -4.45 -0.95 -8.01
C SER A 57 -5.81 -0.26 -8.16
N GLU A 58 -6.89 -1.03 -7.99
CA GLU A 58 -8.26 -0.52 -7.87
C GLU A 58 -8.50 0.18 -6.52
N TRP A 59 -7.67 -0.12 -5.52
CA TRP A 59 -7.69 0.47 -4.19
C TRP A 59 -6.67 1.61 -4.11
N VAL A 60 -7.15 2.84 -3.89
CA VAL A 60 -6.30 4.01 -3.66
C VAL A 60 -6.78 4.70 -2.40
N ALA A 61 -5.99 4.56 -1.34
CA ALA A 61 -6.17 5.34 -0.12
C ALA A 61 -5.41 6.67 -0.24
N ASN A 62 -6.00 7.71 0.34
CA ASN A 62 -5.38 9.02 0.40
C ASN A 62 -4.53 9.14 1.69
N ILE A 63 -3.39 9.81 1.59
CA ILE A 63 -2.46 10.10 2.70
C ILE A 63 -2.66 11.54 3.18
#